data_AF-A0A5C3LLY1-F1
#
_entry.id   AF-A0A5C3LLY1-F1
#
_cell.length_a   1.000
_cell.length_b   1.000
_cell.length_c   1.000
_cell.angle_alpha   90.00
_cell.angle_beta   90.00
_cell.angle_gamma   90.00
#
_symmetry.space_group_name_H-M   'P 1'
#
loop_
_entity.id
_entity.type
_entity.pdbx_description
1 polymer ?
#
loop_
_entity_poly.entity_id
_entity_poly.type
_entity_poly.pdbx_seq_one_letter_code
_entity_poly.pdbx_strand_id
1 'polypeptide(L)'
;YEAIVNDISSGKDRITIIEEKISDAEDEICRLQEVIKQLQQERERMKDGVFQRESIFAPVHRLPADVLGEIFCMVGTVTQWLICDLPLVPPVSHVCYVWRSVSVELPGLWSHINIVGSN
;
A
#
# COMPACT_ATOMS: atom_id res chain seq x y z
N TYR A 1 -40.56 -28.34 -49.56
CA TYR A 1 -39.37 -28.99 -48.98
C TYR A 1 -38.11 -28.17 -49.22
N GLU A 2 -37.75 -27.81 -50.46
CA GLU A 2 -36.53 -27.01 -50.72
C GLU A 2 -36.49 -25.62 -50.07
N ALA A 3 -37.63 -24.90 -50.04
CA ALA A 3 -37.70 -23.59 -49.40
C ALA A 3 -37.40 -23.63 -47.89
N ILE A 4 -37.80 -24.72 -47.20
CA ILE A 4 -37.54 -24.92 -45.77
C ILE A 4 -36.06 -25.23 -45.54
N VAL A 5 -35.44 -26.00 -46.44
CA VAL A 5 -34.00 -26.34 -46.36
C VAL A 5 -33.13 -25.10 -46.56
N ASN A 6 -33.49 -24.22 -47.51
CA ASN A 6 -32.78 -22.96 -47.74
C ASN A 6 -32.87 -21.99 -46.55
N ASP A 7 -34.04 -21.87 -45.91
CA ASP A 7 -34.21 -21.03 -44.72
C ASP A 7 -33.39 -21.55 -43.52
N ILE A 8 -33.33 -22.88 -43.34
CA ILE A 8 -32.49 -23.50 -42.31
C ILE A 8 -31.01 -23.27 -42.59
N SER A 9 -30.57 -23.39 -43.84
CA SER A 9 -29.19 -23.12 -44.24
C SER A 9 -28.81 -21.66 -44.01
N SER A 10 -29.66 -20.72 -44.44
CA SER A 10 -29.49 -19.29 -44.24
C SER A 10 -29.44 -18.91 -42.75
N GLY A 11 -30.28 -19.54 -41.93
CA GLY A 11 -30.25 -19.38 -40.48
C GLY A 11 -28.93 -19.85 -39.86
N LYS A 12 -28.40 -20.98 -40.34
CA LYS A 12 -27.14 -21.55 -39.85
C LYS A 12 -25.93 -20.68 -40.19
N ASP A 13 -25.87 -20.15 -41.41
CA ASP A 13 -24.79 -19.26 -41.84
C ASP A 13 -24.74 -17.97 -41.00
N ARG A 14 -25.92 -17.42 -40.66
CA ARG A 14 -26.02 -16.23 -39.80
C ARG A 14 -25.56 -16.50 -38.37
N ILE A 15 -25.86 -17.69 -37.82
CA ILE A 15 -25.38 -18.09 -36.49
C ILE A 15 -23.86 -18.15 -36.49
N THR A 16 -23.26 -18.77 -37.50
CA THR A 16 -21.79 -18.89 -37.61
C THR A 16 -21.10 -17.52 -37.67
N ILE A 17 -21.64 -16.57 -38.42
CA ILE A 17 -21.10 -15.19 -38.48
C ILE A 17 -21.20 -14.49 -37.12
N ILE A 18 -22.27 -14.74 -36.36
CA ILE A 18 -22.42 -14.16 -35.01
C ILE A 18 -21.43 -14.80 -34.04
N GLU A 19 -21.24 -16.12 -34.11
CA GLU A 19 -20.26 -16.86 -33.29
C GLU A 19 -18.83 -16.35 -33.55
N GLU A 20 -18.46 -16.14 -34.82
CA GLU A 20 -17.16 -15.56 -35.19
C GLU A 20 -16.98 -14.16 -34.58
N LYS A 21 -17.98 -13.27 -34.71
CA LYS A 21 -17.92 -11.93 -34.12
C LYS A 21 -17.86 -11.92 -32.59
N ILE A 22 -18.50 -12.89 -31.94
CA ILE A 22 -18.41 -13.06 -30.49
C ILE A 22 -16.98 -13.46 -30.13
N SER A 23 -16.41 -14.44 -30.84
CA SER A 23 -15.02 -14.86 -30.64
C SER A 23 -14.04 -13.69 -30.80
N ASP A 24 -14.17 -12.90 -31.86
CA ASP A 24 -13.32 -11.72 -32.09
C ASP A 24 -13.44 -10.69 -30.95
N ALA A 25 -14.65 -10.47 -30.46
CA ALA A 25 -14.89 -9.55 -29.36
C ALA A 25 -14.30 -10.06 -28.03
N GLU A 26 -14.40 -11.37 -27.77
CA GLU A 26 -13.79 -12.02 -26.61
C GLU A 26 -12.26 -11.92 -26.64
N ASP A 27 -11.64 -12.11 -27.80
CA ASP A 27 -10.19 -11.97 -27.98
C ASP A 27 -9.73 -10.52 -27.72
N GLU A 28 -10.45 -9.53 -28.23
CA GLU A 28 -10.13 -8.12 -27.98
C GLU A 28 -10.36 -7.73 -26.50
N ILE A 29 -11.40 -8.28 -25.85
CA ILE A 29 -11.60 -8.12 -24.41
C ILE A 29 -10.39 -8.66 -23.64
N CYS A 30 -9.95 -9.88 -23.95
CA CYS A 30 -8.79 -10.50 -23.31
C CYS A 30 -7.53 -9.63 -23.47
N ARG A 31 -7.30 -9.13 -24.68
CA ARG A 31 -6.17 -8.26 -24.99
C ARG A 31 -6.21 -6.95 -24.20
N LEU A 32 -7.35 -6.27 -24.18
CA LEU A 32 -7.51 -5.01 -23.46
C LEU A 32 -7.38 -5.18 -21.95
N GLN A 33 -7.85 -6.30 -21.40
CA GLN A 33 -7.66 -6.63 -19.99
C GLN A 33 -6.17 -6.78 -19.63
N GLU A 34 -5.38 -7.39 -20.50
CA GLU A 34 -3.93 -7.50 -20.29
C GLU A 34 -3.24 -6.13 -20.35
N VAL A 35 -3.63 -5.26 -21.29
CA VAL A 35 -3.12 -3.87 -21.34
C VAL A 35 -3.48 -3.09 -20.07
N ILE A 36 -4.72 -3.20 -19.59
CA ILE A 36 -5.17 -2.56 -18.34
C ILE A 36 -4.31 -3.03 -17.16
N LYS A 37 -4.08 -4.34 -17.06
CA LYS A 37 -3.25 -4.93 -16.00
C LYS A 37 -1.82 -4.40 -16.03
N GLN A 38 -1.21 -4.31 -17.21
CA GLN A 38 0.15 -3.77 -17.38
C GLN A 38 0.22 -2.30 -16.95
N LEU A 39 -0.73 -1.48 -17.40
CA LEU A 39 -0.80 -0.06 -17.01
C LEU A 39 -1.04 0.12 -15.51
N GLN A 40 -1.85 -0.74 -14.88
CA GLN A 40 -2.04 -0.73 -13.44
C GLN A 40 -0.74 -1.06 -12.68
N GLN A 41 0.00 -2.08 -13.12
CA GLN A 41 1.30 -2.43 -12.53
C GLN A 41 2.31 -1.29 -12.67
N GLU A 42 2.36 -0.65 -13.84
CA GLU A 42 3.22 0.49 -14.07
C GLU A 42 2.82 1.70 -13.20
N ARG A 43 1.52 1.98 -13.05
CA ARG A 43 1.01 3.02 -12.15
C ARG A 43 1.44 2.77 -10.71
N GLU A 44 1.28 1.55 -10.20
CA GLU A 44 1.69 1.23 -8.83
C GLU A 44 3.21 1.35 -8.65
N ARG A 45 4.00 0.88 -9.63
CA ARG A 45 5.47 1.08 -9.63
C ARG A 45 5.86 2.56 -9.57
N MET A 46 5.16 3.42 -10.31
CA MET A 46 5.41 4.86 -10.27
C MET A 46 5.02 5.46 -8.91
N LYS A 47 3.87 5.07 -8.35
CA LYS A 47 3.44 5.52 -7.02
C LYS A 47 4.43 5.11 -5.93
N ASP A 48 4.92 3.88 -5.95
CA ASP A 48 5.95 3.41 -5.02
C ASP A 48 7.23 4.26 -5.14
N GLY A 49 7.62 4.59 -6.38
CA GLY A 49 8.75 5.47 -6.65
C GLY A 49 8.54 6.91 -6.17
N VAL A 50 7.31 7.44 -6.22
CA VAL A 50 6.96 8.74 -5.64
C VAL A 50 7.00 8.68 -4.12
N PHE A 51 6.37 7.68 -3.51
CA PHE A 51 6.35 7.51 -2.05
C PHE A 51 7.75 7.40 -1.45
N GLN A 52 8.66 6.64 -2.08
CA GLN A 52 10.05 6.54 -1.64
C GLN A 52 10.78 7.89 -1.72
N ARG A 53 10.50 8.71 -2.75
CA ARG A 53 11.12 10.04 -2.88
C ARG A 53 10.52 11.03 -1.90
N GLU A 54 9.21 10.99 -1.70
CA GLU A 54 8.51 11.82 -0.73
C GLU A 54 8.90 11.46 0.71
N SER A 55 9.18 10.19 1.02
CA SER A 55 9.65 9.79 2.35
C SER A 55 10.97 10.45 2.69
N ILE A 56 11.89 10.63 1.74
CA ILE A 56 13.15 11.37 1.95
C ILE A 56 12.87 12.83 2.34
N PHE A 57 11.80 13.40 1.82
CA PHE A 57 11.39 14.77 2.12
C PHE A 57 10.43 14.89 3.29
N ALA A 58 10.00 13.78 3.89
CA ALA A 58 9.13 13.82 5.05
C ALA A 58 9.81 14.64 6.16
N PRO A 59 9.06 15.49 6.89
CA PRO A 59 9.63 16.41 7.89
C PRO A 59 10.58 15.72 8.88
N VAL A 60 10.28 14.47 9.18
CA VAL A 60 11.03 13.58 10.04
C VAL A 60 12.49 13.33 9.64
N HIS A 61 12.81 13.35 8.34
CA HIS A 61 14.17 13.22 7.82
C HIS A 61 14.91 14.55 7.68
N ARG A 62 14.18 15.67 7.78
CA ARG A 62 14.73 17.03 7.71
C ARG A 62 15.00 17.63 9.09
N LEU A 63 14.47 17.01 10.15
CA LEU A 63 14.77 17.39 11.52
C LEU A 63 16.18 16.91 11.88
N PRO A 64 17.08 17.80 12.34
CA PRO A 64 18.30 17.37 12.99
C PRO A 64 18.00 16.42 14.14
N ALA A 65 18.91 15.46 14.38
CA ALA A 65 18.77 14.49 15.45
C ALA A 65 18.49 15.15 16.82
N ASP A 66 19.11 16.31 17.06
CA ASP A 66 18.94 17.09 18.30
C ASP A 66 17.50 17.59 18.49
N VAL A 67 16.90 18.15 17.43
CA VAL A 67 15.51 18.66 17.48
C VAL A 67 14.53 17.50 17.63
N LEU A 68 14.80 16.40 16.93
CA LEU A 68 13.99 15.19 17.05
C LEU A 68 14.06 14.61 18.47
N GLY A 69 15.24 14.63 19.08
CA GLY A 69 15.43 14.18 20.46
C GLY A 69 14.76 15.07 21.49
N GLU A 70 14.78 16.39 21.29
CA GLU A 70 14.04 17.33 22.12
C GLU A 70 12.54 17.06 22.09
N ILE A 71 11.98 16.80 20.89
CA ILE A 71 10.58 16.40 20.72
C ILE A 71 10.30 15.08 21.47
N PHE A 72 11.17 14.08 21.37
CA PHE A 72 10.97 12.81 22.09
C PHE A 72 10.95 13.00 23.61
N CYS A 73 11.83 13.84 24.15
CA CYS A 73 11.84 14.18 25.56
C CYS A 73 10.58 14.95 25.98
N MET A 74 10.11 15.90 25.16
CA MET A 74 8.85 16.60 25.40
C MET A 74 7.65 15.65 25.41
N VAL A 75 7.55 14.75 24.43
CA VAL A 75 6.45 13.76 24.42
C VAL A 75 6.59 12.81 25.61
N GLY A 76 7.78 12.30 25.92
CA GLY A 76 8.05 11.46 27.08
C GLY A 76 7.67 12.08 28.43
N THR A 77 7.70 13.41 28.53
CA THR A 77 7.39 14.17 29.75
C THR A 77 5.95 14.69 29.81
N VAL A 78 5.37 15.07 28.67
CA VAL A 78 4.01 15.64 28.58
C VAL A 78 2.94 14.55 28.51
N THR A 79 3.19 13.46 27.78
CA THR A 79 2.29 12.32 27.83
C THR A 79 2.71 11.46 28.99
N GLN A 80 1.99 11.59 30.09
CA GLN A 80 1.90 10.54 31.08
C GLN A 80 1.35 9.31 30.37
N TRP A 81 2.24 8.51 29.75
CA TRP A 81 1.96 7.24 29.04
C TRP A 81 1.29 6.19 29.94
N LEU A 82 1.01 6.56 31.18
CA LEU A 82 0.25 5.87 32.21
C LEU A 82 -1.21 5.57 31.81
N ILE A 83 -1.77 6.23 30.78
CA ILE A 83 -3.19 6.08 30.42
C ILE A 83 -3.44 4.89 29.47
N CYS A 84 -2.43 4.38 28.76
CA CYS A 84 -2.69 3.51 27.60
C CYS A 84 -2.18 2.06 27.68
N ASP A 85 -1.66 1.57 28.82
CA ASP A 85 -1.10 0.21 28.91
C ASP A 85 -0.15 -0.15 27.74
N LEU A 86 0.51 0.85 27.14
CA LEU A 86 1.37 0.62 25.99
C LEU A 86 2.68 -0.05 26.47
N PRO A 87 3.21 -1.02 25.70
CA PRO A 87 4.34 -1.81 26.13
C PRO A 87 5.60 -0.97 26.34
N LEU A 88 6.43 -1.50 27.24
CA LEU A 88 7.77 -1.17 27.78
C LEU A 88 8.76 -0.26 27.01
N VAL A 89 8.45 0.16 25.79
CA VAL A 89 9.36 0.84 24.88
C VAL A 89 8.73 2.15 24.40
N PRO A 90 9.44 3.29 24.44
CA PRO A 90 8.95 4.55 23.88
C PRO A 90 8.43 4.30 22.44
N PRO A 91 7.15 4.58 22.13
CA PRO A 91 6.55 4.24 20.83
C PRO A 91 7.31 4.81 19.64
N VAL A 92 8.04 5.90 19.87
CA VAL A 92 8.90 6.56 18.90
C VAL A 92 10.02 5.65 18.36
N SER A 93 10.58 4.75 19.16
CA SER A 93 11.68 3.87 18.72
C SER A 93 11.25 2.73 17.77
N HIS A 94 9.94 2.56 17.57
CA HIS A 94 9.35 1.58 16.65
C HIS A 94 8.94 2.17 15.28
N VAL A 95 9.09 3.49 15.08
CA VAL A 95 8.62 4.17 13.86
C VAL A 95 9.53 3.90 12.66
N CYS A 96 10.85 4.13 12.79
CA CYS A 96 11.83 3.87 11.74
C CYS A 96 13.25 3.74 12.30
N TYR A 97 14.22 3.37 11.47
CA TYR A 97 15.63 3.23 11.87
C TYR A 97 16.21 4.51 12.48
N VAL A 98 15.94 5.68 11.87
CA VAL A 98 16.45 6.98 12.35
C VAL A 98 15.85 7.34 13.71
N TRP A 99 14.56 7.09 13.92
CA TRP A 99 13.93 7.35 15.21
C TRP A 99 14.46 6.43 16.28
N ARG A 100 14.72 5.17 15.93
CA ARG A 100 15.35 4.22 16.83
C ARG A 100 16.76 4.66 17.22
N SER A 101 17.60 5.07 16.27
CA SER A 101 18.97 5.50 16.57
C SER A 101 18.98 6.70 17.51
N VAL A 102 18.17 7.72 17.21
CA VAL A 102 18.05 8.92 18.06
C VAL A 102 17.45 8.57 19.43
N SER A 103 16.43 7.72 19.50
CA SER A 103 15.80 7.32 20.76
C SER A 103 16.76 6.59 21.69
N VAL A 104 17.60 5.69 21.17
CA VAL A 104 18.58 4.92 21.97
C VAL A 104 19.67 5.83 22.54
N GLU A 105 20.05 6.88 21.82
CA GLU A 105 21.04 7.86 22.25
C GLU A 105 20.52 8.89 23.27
N LEU A 106 19.24 8.82 23.67
CA LEU A 106 18.61 9.73 24.63
C LEU A 106 18.32 9.02 25.97
N PRO A 107 19.25 9.03 26.94
CA PRO A 107 19.08 8.37 28.23
C PRO A 107 17.81 8.80 29.00
N GLY A 108 17.39 10.06 28.84
CA GLY A 108 16.19 10.60 29.47
C GLY A 108 14.92 9.82 29.11
N LEU A 109 14.85 9.28 27.89
CA LEU A 109 13.70 8.53 27.38
C LEU A 109 13.57 7.13 28.01
N TRP A 110 14.68 6.59 28.52
CA TRP A 110 14.75 5.26 29.14
C TRP A 110 14.91 5.32 30.66
N SER A 111 14.86 6.51 31.24
CA SER A 111 15.05 6.73 32.67
C SER A 111 13.96 6.09 33.54
N HIS A 112 12.78 5.84 32.98
CA HIS A 112 11.62 5.28 33.68
C HIS A 112 10.96 4.19 32.84
N ILE A 113 11.08 2.93 33.28
CA ILE A 113 10.52 1.76 32.61
C ILE A 113 9.54 1.07 33.57
N ASN A 114 8.26 0.99 33.18
CA ASN A 114 7.22 0.31 33.95
C ASN A 114 7.01 -1.11 33.42
N ILE A 115 7.50 -2.11 34.14
CA ILE A 115 7.25 -3.52 33.82
C ILE A 115 5.87 -3.90 34.36
N VAL A 116 4.87 -3.98 33.49
CA VAL A 116 3.57 -4.55 33.84
C VAL A 116 3.66 -6.07 33.69
N GLY A 117 3.74 -6.78 34.82
CA GLY A 117 3.68 -8.24 34.85
C GLY A 117 2.25 -8.73 34.69
N SER A 118 2.01 -9.65 33.76
CA SER A 118 0.73 -10.37 33.66
C SER A 118 0.64 -11.37 34.82
N ASN A 119 -0.34 -11.18 35.71
CA ASN A 119 -0.76 -12.18 36.71
C ASN A 119 -1.74 -13.19 36.09
#